data_AF-A0A396JF78-F1
#
_entry.id   AF-A0A396JF78-F1
#
_cell.length_a   1.000
_cell.length_b   1.000
_cell.length_c   1.000
_cell.angle_alpha   90.00
_cell.angle_beta   90.00
_cell.angle_gamma   90.00
#
_symmetry.space_group_name_H-M   'P 1'
#
loop_
_entity.id
_entity.type
_entity.pdbx_description
1 polymer ?
#
loop_
_entity_poly.entity_id
_entity_poly.type
_entity_poly.pdbx_seq_one_letter_code
_entity_poly.pdbx_strand_id
1 'polypeptide(L)'
;MPQTYQESVRHTKILNNIIDALQRERKKMSPESNMSHLDGLNWEVVVVFLPYISGTCFANGKIGLSWDLVKPFPSDAEKATLIAREVAHVVARHFAEKITKSFWFYAIHRMLEIFVTIDFEKRLSPLIDRLPFNRRYD
;
A
#
# COMPACT_ATOMS: atom_id res chain seq x y z
N MET A 1 1.21 -19.45 24.98
CA MET A 1 0.18 -18.72 24.22
C MET A 1 -1.05 -18.52 25.10
N PRO A 2 -1.30 -17.31 25.62
CA PRO A 2 -2.68 -17.00 26.03
C PRO A 2 -3.04 -15.49 26.05
N GLN A 3 -3.99 -15.07 25.19
CA GLN A 3 -4.90 -13.88 25.28
C GLN A 3 -5.43 -13.47 23.88
N THR A 4 -4.76 -13.93 22.82
CA THR A 4 -5.01 -13.54 21.42
C THR A 4 -6.43 -13.81 20.92
N TYR A 5 -7.13 -14.85 21.40
CA TYR A 5 -8.47 -15.17 20.89
C TYR A 5 -9.54 -14.16 21.35
N GLN A 6 -9.60 -13.82 22.63
CA GLN A 6 -10.59 -12.85 23.13
C GLN A 6 -10.35 -11.45 22.57
N GLU A 7 -9.09 -11.05 22.42
CA GLU A 7 -8.74 -9.77 21.81
C GLU A 7 -9.04 -9.74 20.31
N SER A 8 -8.80 -10.84 19.59
CA SER A 8 -9.21 -10.99 18.20
C SER A 8 -10.74 -10.86 18.04
N VAL A 9 -11.53 -11.47 18.92
CA VAL A 9 -12.99 -11.32 18.91
C VAL A 9 -13.40 -9.87 19.18
N ARG A 10 -12.75 -9.18 20.13
CA ARG A 10 -13.01 -7.75 20.41
C ARG A 10 -12.66 -6.87 19.21
N HIS A 11 -11.50 -7.05 18.60
CA HIS A 11 -11.09 -6.27 17.42
C HIS A 11 -12.00 -6.52 16.22
N THR A 12 -12.44 -7.77 16.04
CA THR A 12 -13.42 -8.12 14.99
C THR A 12 -14.75 -7.41 15.23
N LYS A 13 -15.22 -7.35 16.48
CA LYS A 13 -16.44 -6.60 16.84
C LYS A 13 -16.29 -5.10 16.56
N ILE A 14 -15.13 -4.52 16.91
CA ILE A 14 -14.82 -3.11 16.64
C ILE A 14 -14.80 -2.84 15.13
N LEU A 15 -14.15 -3.70 14.35
CA LEU A 15 -14.12 -3.61 12.89
C LEU A 15 -15.53 -3.67 12.32
N ASN A 16 -16.35 -4.64 12.71
CA ASN A 16 -17.72 -4.76 12.19
C ASN A 16 -18.55 -3.50 12.48
N ASN A 17 -18.43 -2.92 13.67
CA ASN A 17 -19.10 -1.66 14.00
C ASN A 17 -18.64 -0.51 13.07
N ILE A 18 -17.36 -0.45 12.73
CA ILE A 18 -16.79 0.55 11.80
C ILE A 18 -17.32 0.31 10.38
N ILE A 19 -17.35 -0.94 9.91
CA ILE A 19 -17.86 -1.29 8.58
C ILE A 19 -19.36 -1.00 8.48
N ASP A 20 -20.15 -1.31 9.51
CA ASP A 20 -21.57 -0.98 9.56
C ASP A 20 -21.82 0.53 9.55
N ALA A 21 -20.99 1.31 10.24
CA ALA A 21 -21.02 2.77 10.18
C ALA A 21 -20.68 3.27 8.76
N LEU A 22 -19.62 2.74 8.16
CA LEU A 22 -19.21 3.07 6.79
C LEU A 22 -20.31 2.78 5.77
N GLN A 23 -20.95 1.61 5.86
CA GLN A 23 -22.05 1.23 4.98
C GLN A 23 -23.28 2.13 5.16
N ARG A 24 -23.60 2.53 6.40
CA ARG A 24 -24.69 3.48 6.67
C ARG A 24 -24.41 4.85 6.06
N GLU A 25 -23.18 5.34 6.17
CA GLU A 25 -22.80 6.61 5.54
C GLU A 25 -22.76 6.51 4.02
N ARG A 26 -22.27 5.40 3.46
CA ARG A 26 -22.30 5.14 2.00
C ARG A 26 -23.74 5.14 1.45
N LYS A 27 -24.71 4.59 2.18
CA LYS A 27 -26.13 4.61 1.77
C LYS A 27 -26.74 6.01 1.73
N LYS A 28 -26.19 6.97 2.48
CA LYS A 28 -26.60 8.38 2.44
C LYS A 28 -25.91 9.16 1.32
N MET A 29 -24.79 8.67 0.80
CA MET A 29 -24.08 9.25 -0.32
C MET A 29 -24.75 8.93 -1.66
N SER A 30 -24.45 9.74 -2.68
CA SER A 30 -25.00 9.53 -4.02
C SER A 30 -24.56 8.17 -4.60
N PRO A 31 -25.35 7.59 -5.54
CA PRO A 31 -25.01 6.35 -6.24
C PRO A 31 -23.65 6.41 -6.98
N GLU A 32 -23.18 7.62 -7.27
CA GLU A 32 -21.91 7.91 -7.94
C GLU A 32 -20.68 7.82 -7.02
N SER A 33 -20.86 7.44 -5.76
CA SER A 33 -19.72 7.26 -4.85
C SER A 33 -18.73 6.23 -5.45
N ASN A 34 -17.47 6.66 -5.61
CA ASN A 34 -16.36 5.87 -6.19
C ASN A 34 -15.87 4.70 -5.28
N MET A 35 -16.79 4.16 -4.47
CA MET A 35 -16.55 3.16 -3.43
C MET A 35 -16.94 1.74 -3.86
N SER A 36 -17.23 1.51 -5.15
CA SER A 36 -17.53 0.17 -5.69
C SER A 36 -16.40 -0.84 -5.46
N HIS A 37 -15.15 -0.37 -5.38
CA HIS A 37 -13.99 -1.19 -5.07
C HIS A 37 -14.01 -1.82 -3.66
N LEU A 38 -14.92 -1.40 -2.79
CA LEU A 38 -15.13 -1.97 -1.46
C LEU A 38 -16.12 -3.14 -1.47
N ASP A 39 -16.82 -3.35 -2.57
CA ASP A 39 -17.82 -4.41 -2.70
C ASP A 39 -17.13 -5.78 -2.79
N GLY A 40 -17.60 -6.74 -1.99
CA GLY A 40 -17.06 -8.10 -1.97
C GLY A 40 -15.76 -8.29 -1.18
N LEU A 41 -15.26 -7.25 -0.49
CA LEU A 41 -14.10 -7.40 0.41
C LEU A 41 -14.44 -8.26 1.63
N ASN A 42 -13.52 -9.16 2.00
CA ASN A 42 -13.62 -9.97 3.20
C ASN A 42 -12.88 -9.28 4.35
N TRP A 43 -13.57 -8.34 5.00
CA TRP A 43 -13.00 -7.55 6.07
C TRP A 43 -12.64 -8.40 7.29
N GLU A 44 -11.37 -8.39 7.66
CA GLU A 44 -10.84 -9.19 8.76
C GLU A 44 -9.70 -8.43 9.45
N VAL A 45 -9.70 -8.37 10.78
CA VAL A 45 -8.54 -7.87 11.55
C VAL A 45 -7.66 -9.04 11.94
N VAL A 46 -6.42 -9.02 11.48
CA VAL A 46 -5.40 -9.98 11.86
C VAL A 46 -4.35 -9.25 12.70
N VAL A 47 -4.29 -9.58 13.99
CA VAL A 47 -3.21 -9.08 14.85
C VAL A 47 -2.02 -10.03 14.72
N VAL A 48 -0.91 -9.51 14.25
CA VAL A 48 0.32 -10.26 13.98
C VAL A 48 1.44 -9.83 14.91
N PHE A 49 2.28 -10.77 15.32
CA PHE A 49 3.53 -10.46 16.01
C PHE A 49 4.59 -10.20 14.94
N LEU A 50 4.79 -8.93 14.61
CA LEU A 50 5.84 -8.48 13.70
C LEU A 50 6.90 -7.71 14.51
N PRO A 51 8.20 -7.82 14.16
CA PRO A 51 9.29 -7.12 14.85
C PRO A 51 9.31 -5.60 14.59
N TYR A 52 8.31 -5.06 13.90
CA TYR A 52 8.17 -3.65 13.55
C TYR A 52 6.77 -3.15 13.91
N ILE A 53 6.67 -1.94 14.46
CA ILE A 53 5.41 -1.26 14.76
C ILE A 53 4.78 -0.81 13.44
N SER A 54 3.78 -1.52 12.95
CA SER A 54 3.14 -1.23 11.66
C SER A 54 1.68 -1.70 11.64
N GLY A 55 0.81 -0.83 11.12
CA GLY A 55 -0.49 -1.20 10.57
C GLY A 55 -0.34 -1.37 9.06
N THR A 56 -0.96 -2.40 8.50
CA THR A 56 -0.97 -2.63 7.06
C THR A 56 -2.34 -3.09 6.61
N CYS A 57 -2.73 -2.67 5.41
CA CYS A 57 -3.97 -3.04 4.79
C CYS A 57 -3.68 -3.81 3.50
N PHE A 58 -4.22 -5.02 3.41
CA PHE A 58 -4.11 -5.85 2.23
C PHE A 58 -5.28 -5.59 1.28
N ALA A 59 -5.03 -5.73 -0.02
CA ALA A 59 -5.97 -5.40 -1.09
C ALA A 59 -7.31 -6.18 -1.04
N ASN A 60 -7.44 -7.21 -0.21
CA ASN A 60 -8.64 -8.02 -0.02
C ASN A 60 -9.50 -7.63 1.20
N GLY A 61 -9.20 -6.49 1.85
CA GLY A 61 -9.93 -6.04 3.03
C GLY A 61 -9.38 -6.57 4.35
N LYS A 62 -8.26 -7.30 4.32
CA LYS A 62 -7.58 -7.74 5.55
C LYS A 62 -6.74 -6.62 6.14
N ILE A 63 -6.89 -6.38 7.42
CA ILE A 63 -6.17 -5.37 8.20
C ILE A 63 -5.20 -6.09 9.11
N GLY A 64 -3.91 -5.98 8.82
CA GLY A 64 -2.83 -6.47 9.66
C GLY A 64 -2.43 -5.40 10.69
N LEU A 65 -2.49 -5.73 11.98
CA LEU A 65 -2.00 -4.85 13.05
C LEU A 65 -0.85 -5.54 13.79
N SER A 66 0.28 -4.86 13.98
CA SER A 66 1.33 -5.41 14.83
C SER A 66 0.92 -5.38 16.30
N TRP A 67 1.27 -6.43 17.05
CA TRP A 67 0.98 -6.50 18.49
C TRP A 67 1.55 -5.31 19.27
N ASP A 68 2.78 -4.92 18.97
CA ASP A 68 3.45 -3.80 19.64
C ASP A 68 2.80 -2.45 19.35
N LEU A 69 2.03 -2.34 18.25
CA LEU A 69 1.21 -1.16 17.96
C LEU A 69 -0.07 -1.13 18.80
N VAL A 70 -0.68 -2.29 19.09
CA VAL A 70 -1.99 -2.36 19.76
C VAL A 70 -1.87 -2.45 21.28
N LYS A 71 -0.87 -3.17 21.78
CA LYS A 71 -0.64 -3.42 23.22
C LYS A 71 -0.62 -2.16 24.08
N PRO A 72 -0.03 -1.02 23.66
CA PRO A 72 0.04 0.17 24.51
C PRO A 72 -1.32 0.84 24.77
N PHE A 73 -2.34 0.52 23.96
CA PHE A 73 -3.65 1.16 24.04
C PHE A 73 -4.63 0.28 24.82
N PRO A 74 -4.96 0.60 26.08
CA PRO A 74 -5.86 -0.21 26.89
C PRO A 74 -7.34 -0.04 26.50
N SER A 75 -7.71 1.09 25.89
CA SER A 75 -9.10 1.42 25.59
C SER A 75 -9.55 0.91 24.23
N ASP A 76 -10.77 0.34 24.18
CA ASP A 76 -11.40 -0.08 22.92
C ASP A 76 -11.62 1.12 21.97
N ALA A 77 -11.73 2.35 22.48
CA ALA A 77 -11.87 3.56 21.66
C ALA A 77 -10.57 3.92 20.92
N GLU A 78 -9.43 3.78 21.59
CA GLU A 78 -8.11 4.03 20.99
C GLU A 78 -7.81 2.96 19.92
N LYS A 79 -8.10 1.69 20.23
CA LYS A 79 -8.01 0.59 19.27
C LYS A 79 -8.95 0.78 18.08
N ALA A 80 -10.17 1.26 18.31
CA ALA A 80 -11.10 1.61 17.24
C ALA A 80 -10.56 2.71 16.33
N THR A 81 -9.85 3.70 16.90
CA THR A 81 -9.23 4.78 16.12
C THR A 81 -8.12 4.25 15.21
N LEU A 82 -7.28 3.33 15.72
CA LEU A 82 -6.25 2.66 14.92
C LEU A 82 -6.88 1.83 13.79
N ILE A 83 -7.87 0.99 14.09
CA ILE A 83 -8.56 0.18 13.08
C ILE A 83 -9.25 1.07 12.04
N ALA A 84 -9.91 2.15 12.47
CA ALA A 84 -10.60 3.08 11.57
C ALA A 84 -9.62 3.80 10.62
N ARG A 85 -8.43 4.17 11.11
CA ARG A 85 -7.36 4.74 10.27
C ARG A 85 -6.95 3.79 9.15
N GLU A 86 -6.77 2.52 9.48
CA GLU A 86 -6.41 1.49 8.50
C GLU A 86 -7.55 1.25 7.49
N VAL A 87 -8.81 1.13 7.95
CA VAL A 87 -9.98 1.08 7.06
C VAL A 87 -10.02 2.29 6.12
N ALA A 88 -9.74 3.50 6.62
CA ALA A 88 -9.71 4.71 5.81
C ALA A 88 -8.62 4.67 4.72
N HIS A 89 -7.46 4.06 4.98
CA HIS A 89 -6.45 3.85 3.96
C HIS A 89 -6.94 2.95 2.81
N VAL A 90 -7.76 1.93 3.12
CA VAL A 90 -8.39 1.08 2.10
C VAL A 90 -9.46 1.85 1.33
N VAL A 91 -10.36 2.54 2.03
CA VAL A 91 -11.44 3.34 1.42
C VAL A 91 -10.87 4.41 0.48
N ALA A 92 -9.76 5.04 0.86
CA ALA A 92 -9.09 6.05 0.04
C ALA A 92 -8.14 5.48 -1.02
N ARG A 93 -8.02 4.15 -1.16
CA ARG A 93 -7.11 3.45 -2.08
C ARG A 93 -5.65 3.90 -1.95
N HIS A 94 -5.27 4.46 -0.79
CA HIS A 94 -4.02 5.21 -0.63
C HIS A 94 -2.79 4.34 -0.95
N PHE A 95 -2.80 3.09 -0.49
CA PHE A 95 -1.72 2.15 -0.75
C PHE A 95 -1.65 1.70 -2.23
N ALA A 96 -2.81 1.39 -2.82
CA ALA A 96 -2.90 0.99 -4.23
C ALA A 96 -2.42 2.10 -5.16
N GLU A 97 -2.77 3.36 -4.88
CA GLU A 97 -2.27 4.51 -5.62
C GLU A 97 -0.76 4.67 -5.47
N LYS A 98 -0.23 4.54 -4.24
CA LYS A 98 1.20 4.68 -3.99
C LYS A 98 2.01 3.63 -4.75
N ILE A 99 1.60 2.37 -4.71
CA ILE A 99 2.26 1.29 -5.49
C ILE A 99 2.18 1.59 -6.98
N THR A 100 0.99 1.91 -7.50
CA THR A 100 0.79 2.12 -8.94
C THR A 100 1.62 3.31 -9.44
N LYS A 101 1.65 4.42 -8.69
CA LYS A 101 2.46 5.61 -9.01
C LYS A 101 3.95 5.28 -9.00
N SER A 102 4.45 4.60 -7.97
CA SER A 102 5.86 4.19 -7.89
C SER A 102 6.24 3.23 -9.02
N PHE A 103 5.38 2.28 -9.35
CA PHE A 103 5.60 1.33 -10.44
C PHE A 103 5.67 2.04 -11.79
N TRP A 104 4.74 2.94 -12.08
CA TRP A 104 4.76 3.73 -13.32
C TRP A 104 5.98 4.63 -13.42
N PHE A 105 6.34 5.30 -12.32
CA PHE A 105 7.53 6.13 -12.28
C PHE A 105 8.79 5.30 -12.58
N TYR A 106 8.91 4.13 -11.96
CA TYR A 106 10.01 3.20 -12.22
C TYR A 106 10.01 2.72 -13.68
N ALA A 107 8.86 2.31 -14.23
CA ALA A 107 8.76 1.83 -15.61
C ALA A 107 9.17 2.91 -16.62
N ILE A 108 8.69 4.15 -16.45
CA ILE A 108 9.05 5.29 -17.32
C ILE A 108 10.55 5.60 -17.19
N HIS A 109 11.08 5.65 -15.96
CA HIS A 109 12.50 5.89 -15.73
C HIS A 109 13.37 4.83 -16.43
N ARG A 110 13.02 3.55 -16.30
CA ARG A 110 13.74 2.44 -16.95
C ARG A 110 13.67 2.52 -18.48
N MET A 111 12.52 2.89 -19.04
CA MET A 111 12.40 3.10 -20.49
C MET A 111 13.31 4.24 -20.95
N LEU A 112 13.25 5.40 -20.28
CA LEU A 112 14.10 6.55 -20.62
C LEU A 112 15.59 6.21 -20.54
N GLU A 113 16.04 5.50 -19.50
CA GLU A 113 17.42 5.04 -19.37
C GLU A 113 17.86 4.22 -20.58
N ILE A 114 17.05 3.23 -20.99
CA ILE A 114 17.34 2.36 -22.15
C ILE A 114 17.40 3.16 -23.45
N PHE A 115 16.42 4.04 -23.71
CA PHE A 115 16.41 4.84 -24.93
C PHE A 115 17.58 5.83 -24.99
N VAL A 116 17.89 6.50 -23.87
CA VAL A 116 19.01 7.45 -23.80
C VAL A 116 20.34 6.73 -23.95
N THR A 117 20.56 5.59 -23.30
CA THR A 117 21.81 4.82 -23.45
C THR A 117 22.01 4.31 -24.88
N ILE A 118 20.97 3.73 -25.50
CA ILE A 118 21.05 3.25 -26.89
C ILE A 118 21.31 4.40 -27.88
N ASP A 119 20.64 5.54 -27.75
CA ASP A 119 20.86 6.70 -28.64
C ASP A 119 22.23 7.34 -28.40
N PHE A 120 22.67 7.43 -27.15
CA PHE A 120 23.99 7.92 -26.77
C PHE A 120 25.09 7.04 -27.38
N GLU A 121 25.04 5.73 -27.19
CA GLU A 121 26.01 4.79 -27.79
C GLU A 121 26.05 4.91 -29.32
N LYS A 122 24.89 4.89 -29.97
CA LYS A 122 24.81 4.99 -31.44
C LYS A 122 25.36 6.31 -31.98
N ARG A 123 25.20 7.43 -31.27
CA ARG A 123 25.66 8.75 -31.71
C ARG A 123 27.11 9.04 -31.36
N LEU A 124 27.57 8.60 -30.20
CA LEU A 124 28.90 8.96 -29.67
C LEU A 124 29.97 7.90 -29.93
N SER A 125 29.65 6.61 -30.04
CA SER A 125 30.65 5.60 -30.46
C SER A 125 31.40 6.00 -31.73
N PRO A 126 30.73 6.35 -32.85
CA PRO A 126 31.45 6.72 -34.07
C PRO A 126 32.22 8.04 -33.95
N LEU A 127 31.89 8.91 -32.99
CA LEU A 127 32.63 10.16 -32.72
C LEU A 127 33.87 9.89 -31.87
N ILE A 128 33.76 9.02 -30.86
CA ILE A 128 34.87 8.58 -30.01
C ILE A 128 35.93 7.87 -30.86
N ASP A 129 35.50 7.02 -31.80
CA ASP A 129 36.41 6.32 -32.69
C ASP A 129 37.21 7.25 -33.62
N ARG A 130 36.67 8.44 -33.90
CA ARG A 130 37.32 9.46 -34.74
C ARG A 130 38.20 10.43 -33.94
N LEU A 131 38.22 10.35 -32.61
CA LEU A 131 39.08 11.21 -31.80
C LEU A 131 40.56 10.85 -32.02
N PRO A 132 41.46 11.85 -32.05
CA PRO A 132 42.88 11.66 -32.36
C PRO A 132 43.65 10.82 -31.31
N PHE A 133 42.99 10.41 -30.23
CA PHE A 133 43.56 9.59 -29.16
C PHE A 133 43.21 8.09 -29.30
N ASN A 134 42.37 7.69 -30.26
CA ASN A 134 42.05 6.29 -30.48
C ASN A 134 43.16 5.61 -31.29
N ARG A 135 43.93 4.74 -30.64
CA ARG A 135 44.98 3.94 -31.29
C ARG A 135 44.29 2.90 -32.18
N ARG A 136 44.39 3.07 -33.51
CA ARG A 136 43.94 2.04 -34.45
C ARG A 136 44.73 0.76 -34.17
N TYR A 137 44.05 -0.34 -33.94
CA TYR A 137 44.67 -1.66 -34.00
C TYR A 137 44.80 -2.00 -35.49
N ASP A 138 46.00 -1.77 -36.02
CA ASP A 138 46.42 -2.27 -37.34
C ASP A 138 46.66 -3.79 -37.29
#